data_AF-A0A101USE6-F1
#
_entry.id   AF-A0A101USE6-F1
#
_cell.length_a   1.000
_cell.length_b   1.000
_cell.length_c   1.000
_cell.angle_alpha   90.00
_cell.angle_beta   90.00
_cell.angle_gamma   90.00
#
_symmetry.space_group_name_H-M   'P 1'
#
loop_
_entity.id
_entity.type
_entity.pdbx_description
1 polymer ?
#
loop_
_entity_poly.entity_id
_entity_poly.type
_entity_poly.pdbx_seq_one_letter_code
_entity_poly.pdbx_strand_id
1 'polypeptide(L)'
;MLRAVLLGGEHALDGTAAGAGPATITIDETSTMGVRHPSAVTCSLQDRAPTSAAPANTALVHAEAAYREAVRAAAEYAVARAAARIVGAEVLSTRRRVRALRRHWIPRLETALARVELALEQSEHEDAVRRRWAAQTLAEGGRGADE
;
A
#
# COMPACT_ATOMS: atom_id res chain seq x y z
N MET A 1 14.15 -35.91 0.84
CA MET A 1 13.39 -36.36 -0.35
C MET A 1 14.15 -37.38 -1.18
N LEU A 2 15.23 -37.01 -1.89
CA LEU A 2 15.96 -37.90 -2.81
C LEU A 2 16.34 -39.27 -2.19
N ARG A 3 17.01 -39.26 -1.03
CA ARG A 3 17.40 -40.48 -0.30
C ARG A 3 16.20 -41.35 0.09
N ALA A 4 15.07 -40.74 0.42
CA ALA A 4 13.87 -41.44 0.85
C ALA A 4 13.22 -42.21 -0.31
N VAL A 5 13.17 -41.58 -1.49
CA VAL A 5 12.68 -42.17 -2.74
C VAL A 5 13.64 -43.26 -3.24
N LEU A 6 14.95 -43.04 -3.18
CA LEU A 6 15.92 -44.06 -3.59
C LEU A 6 15.84 -45.35 -2.76
N LEU A 7 15.45 -45.26 -1.48
CA LEU A 7 15.38 -46.42 -0.58
C LEU A 7 14.02 -47.14 -0.61
N GLY A 8 12.92 -46.43 -0.89
CA GLY A 8 11.56 -46.99 -0.85
C GLY A 8 10.82 -47.02 -2.19
N GLY A 9 11.35 -46.36 -3.22
CA GLY A 9 10.62 -46.06 -4.45
C GLY A 9 9.52 -45.01 -4.25
N GLU A 10 8.84 -44.66 -5.34
CA GLU A 10 7.73 -43.69 -5.33
C GLU A 10 6.49 -44.24 -4.62
N HIS A 11 6.19 -45.53 -4.75
CA HIS A 11 5.05 -46.15 -4.04
C HIS A 11 5.16 -46.01 -2.52
N ALA A 12 6.36 -46.10 -1.95
CA ALA A 12 6.58 -45.88 -0.52
C ALA A 12 6.37 -44.41 -0.11
N LEU A 13 6.72 -43.48 -1.00
CA LEU A 13 6.44 -42.06 -0.79
C LEU A 13 4.93 -41.81 -0.81
N ASP A 14 4.21 -42.32 -1.80
CA ASP A 14 2.76 -42.13 -1.94
C ASP A 14 1.99 -42.70 -0.73
N GLY A 15 2.36 -43.91 -0.29
CA GLY A 15 1.77 -44.50 0.91
C GLY A 15 2.07 -43.70 2.19
N THR A 16 3.25 -43.08 2.27
CA THR A 16 3.59 -42.20 3.38
C THR A 16 2.79 -40.90 3.30
N ALA A 17 2.75 -40.25 2.13
CA ALA A 17 2.01 -39.02 1.90
C ALA A 17 0.50 -39.19 2.14
N ALA A 18 -0.08 -40.34 1.80
CA ALA A 18 -1.50 -40.62 2.05
C ALA A 18 -1.89 -40.58 3.54
N GLY A 19 -0.95 -40.85 4.44
CA GLY A 19 -1.17 -40.73 5.89
C GLY A 19 -0.75 -39.39 6.49
N ALA A 20 -0.22 -38.46 5.70
CA ALA A 20 0.08 -37.11 6.16
C ALA A 20 -1.22 -36.30 6.23
N GLY A 21 -1.50 -35.72 7.40
CA GLY A 21 -2.66 -34.86 7.59
C GLY A 21 -2.52 -33.51 6.86
N PRO A 22 -3.64 -32.83 6.57
CA PRO A 22 -3.61 -31.50 5.97
C PRO A 22 -2.97 -30.46 6.92
N ALA A 23 -2.44 -29.41 6.30
CA ALA A 23 -2.00 -28.20 6.98
C ALA A 23 -3.14 -27.18 7.00
N THR A 24 -3.52 -26.72 8.19
CA THR A 24 -4.45 -25.59 8.35
C THR A 24 -3.65 -24.33 8.58
N ILE A 25 -3.86 -23.33 7.73
CA ILE A 25 -3.20 -22.02 7.81
C ILE A 25 -4.27 -20.96 8.06
N THR A 26 -4.14 -20.25 9.16
CA THR A 26 -4.96 -19.09 9.50
C THR A 26 -4.10 -17.85 9.44
N ILE A 27 -4.56 -16.81 8.77
CA ILE A 27 -3.83 -15.55 8.58
C ILE A 27 -4.58 -14.45 9.31
N ASP A 28 -3.86 -13.72 10.16
CA ASP A 28 -4.39 -12.55 10.81
C ASP A 28 -4.09 -11.31 9.97
N GLU A 29 -5.05 -10.40 9.92
CA GLU A 29 -4.91 -9.12 9.23
C GLU A 29 -4.79 -7.95 10.19
N THR A 30 -4.08 -6.93 9.75
CA THR A 30 -4.04 -5.62 10.40
C THR A 30 -4.11 -4.50 9.37
N SER A 31 -4.16 -3.27 9.84
CA SER A 31 -4.12 -2.07 9.00
C SER A 31 -3.00 -1.15 9.46
N THR A 32 -2.11 -0.79 8.53
CA THR A 32 -1.05 0.20 8.76
C THR A 32 -1.18 1.29 7.71
N MET A 33 -1.17 2.55 8.15
CA MET A 33 -1.33 3.72 7.26
C MET A 33 -2.60 3.66 6.38
N GLY A 34 -3.68 3.04 6.88
CA GLY A 34 -4.94 2.87 6.17
C GLY A 34 -4.96 1.73 5.15
N VAL A 35 -3.90 0.93 5.05
CA VAL A 35 -3.84 -0.23 4.15
C VAL A 35 -3.86 -1.53 4.93
N ARG A 36 -4.82 -2.38 4.57
CA ARG A 36 -5.00 -3.72 5.12
C ARG A 36 -3.95 -4.67 4.57
N HIS A 37 -3.26 -5.38 5.45
CA HIS A 37 -2.23 -6.35 5.10
C HIS A 37 -2.16 -7.46 6.15
N PRO A 38 -1.62 -8.65 5.82
CA PRO A 38 -1.46 -9.71 6.80
C PRO A 38 -0.41 -9.32 7.85
N SER A 39 -0.59 -9.74 9.09
CA SER A 39 0.30 -9.43 10.22
C SER A 39 0.91 -10.65 10.87
N ALA A 40 0.16 -11.74 10.93
CA ALA A 40 0.61 -12.98 11.56
C ALA A 40 0.01 -14.19 10.84
N VAL A 41 0.60 -15.35 11.09
CA VAL A 41 0.09 -16.63 10.59
C VAL A 41 0.14 -17.65 11.71
N THR A 42 -0.89 -18.46 11.79
CA THR A 42 -0.91 -19.67 12.60
C THR A 42 -0.94 -20.87 11.65
N CYS A 43 0.07 -21.71 11.72
CA CYS A 43 0.16 -22.95 10.93
C CYS A 43 -0.01 -24.16 11.85
N SER A 44 -1.13 -24.87 11.71
CA SER A 44 -1.40 -26.12 12.40
C SER A 44 -1.22 -27.28 11.44
N LEU A 45 -0.30 -28.19 11.76
CA LEU A 45 -0.02 -29.39 10.98
C LEU A 45 -0.56 -30.57 11.78
N GLN A 46 -1.62 -31.21 11.27
CA GLN A 46 -2.18 -32.39 11.92
C GLN A 46 -1.15 -33.52 11.93
N ASP A 47 -1.03 -34.19 13.08
CA ASP A 47 -0.20 -35.38 13.18
C ASP A 47 -0.84 -36.54 12.42
N ARG A 48 0.00 -37.48 11.98
CA ARG A 48 -0.43 -38.71 11.33
C ARG A 48 -1.40 -39.47 12.23
N ALA A 49 -2.53 -39.93 11.67
CA ALA A 49 -3.49 -40.73 12.42
C ALA A 49 -2.86 -42.07 12.83
N PRO A 50 -3.14 -42.61 14.03
CA PRO A 50 -2.53 -43.86 14.52
C PRO A 50 -2.82 -45.08 13.64
N THR A 51 -3.94 -45.03 12.90
CA THR A 51 -4.39 -46.06 11.96
C THR A 51 -3.70 -45.99 10.60
N SER A 52 -2.92 -44.94 10.33
CA SER A 52 -2.21 -44.77 9.07
C SER A 52 -0.99 -45.69 9.01
N ALA A 53 -0.65 -46.16 7.81
CA ALA A 53 0.58 -46.89 7.58
C ALA A 53 1.79 -46.06 8.03
N ALA A 54 2.72 -46.73 8.73
CA ALA A 54 3.98 -46.14 9.11
C ALA A 54 4.83 -45.85 7.85
N PRO A 55 5.67 -44.81 7.87
CA PRO A 55 6.60 -44.55 6.79
C PRO A 55 7.47 -45.79 6.51
N ALA A 56 7.61 -46.16 5.23
CA ALA A 56 8.27 -47.42 4.84
C ALA A 56 9.78 -47.44 5.12
N ASN A 57 10.40 -46.26 5.36
CA ASN A 57 11.80 -46.16 5.74
C ASN A 57 12.05 -44.92 6.64
N THR A 58 13.18 -44.92 7.34
CA THR A 58 13.58 -43.83 8.26
C THR A 58 13.85 -42.51 7.53
N ALA A 59 14.30 -42.56 6.28
CA ALA A 59 14.52 -41.37 5.48
C ALA A 59 13.20 -40.64 5.15
N LEU A 60 12.07 -41.35 5.04
CA LEU A 60 10.73 -40.77 4.89
C LEU A 60 10.26 -40.09 6.19
N VAL A 61 10.56 -40.65 7.37
CA VAL A 61 10.28 -40.01 8.67
C VAL A 61 10.99 -38.65 8.76
N HIS A 62 12.29 -38.62 8.44
CA HIS A 62 13.05 -37.37 8.45
C HIS A 62 12.61 -36.38 7.38
N ALA A 63 12.23 -36.88 6.19
CA ALA A 63 11.69 -36.04 5.14
C ALA A 63 10.38 -35.39 5.57
N GLU A 64 9.44 -36.16 6.14
CA GLU A 64 8.16 -35.64 6.65
C GLU A 64 8.39 -34.54 7.69
N ALA A 65 9.24 -34.77 8.68
CA ALA A 65 9.58 -33.75 9.68
C ALA A 65 10.17 -32.47 9.07
N ALA A 66 11.09 -32.61 8.10
CA ALA A 66 11.70 -31.47 7.43
C ALA A 66 10.69 -30.68 6.59
N TYR A 67 9.77 -31.36 5.89
CA TYR A 67 8.72 -30.69 5.12
C TYR A 67 7.68 -30.01 6.01
N ARG A 68 7.34 -30.59 7.17
CA ARG A 68 6.47 -29.92 8.16
C ARG A 68 7.08 -28.59 8.58
N GLU A 69 8.37 -28.56 8.88
CA GLU A 69 9.03 -27.31 9.26
C GLU A 69 9.14 -26.33 8.10
N ALA A 70 9.44 -26.83 6.90
CA ALA A 70 9.47 -26.01 5.69
C ALA A 70 8.12 -25.33 5.42
N VAL A 71 6.99 -26.02 5.64
CA VAL A 71 5.65 -25.43 5.47
C VAL A 71 5.39 -24.32 6.48
N ARG A 72 5.77 -24.49 7.75
CA ARG A 72 5.64 -23.42 8.77
C ARG A 72 6.44 -22.19 8.39
N ALA A 73 7.73 -22.37 8.07
CA ALA A 73 8.61 -21.27 7.66
C ALA A 73 8.12 -20.60 6.37
N ALA A 74 7.62 -21.36 5.40
CA ALA A 74 7.06 -20.82 4.17
C ALA A 74 5.82 -19.97 4.42
N ALA A 75 4.95 -20.37 5.36
CA ALA A 75 3.76 -19.60 5.72
C ALA A 75 4.13 -18.25 6.35
N GLU A 76 5.09 -18.24 7.29
CA GLU A 76 5.59 -17.00 7.91
C GLU A 76 6.22 -16.07 6.89
N TYR A 77 7.08 -16.61 6.03
CA TYR A 77 7.71 -15.86 4.95
C TYR A 77 6.67 -15.29 3.98
N ALA A 78 5.64 -16.07 3.61
CA ALA A 78 4.59 -15.62 2.71
C ALA A 78 3.82 -14.43 3.29
N VAL A 79 3.48 -14.45 4.58
CA VAL A 79 2.83 -13.33 5.27
C VAL A 79 3.72 -12.10 5.31
N ALA A 80 4.97 -12.25 5.76
CA ALA A 80 5.91 -11.12 5.82
C ALA A 80 6.14 -10.49 4.43
N ARG A 81 6.32 -11.32 3.40
CA ARG A 81 6.51 -10.88 2.02
C ARG A 81 5.27 -10.17 1.47
N ALA A 82 4.08 -10.71 1.73
CA ALA A 82 2.83 -10.10 1.30
C ALA A 82 2.61 -8.74 1.96
N ALA A 83 2.85 -8.64 3.28
CA ALA A 83 2.77 -7.39 4.02
C ALA A 83 3.75 -6.34 3.47
N ALA A 84 5.03 -6.70 3.31
CA ALA A 84 6.06 -5.81 2.77
C ALA A 84 5.71 -5.30 1.37
N ARG A 85 5.17 -6.17 0.50
CA ARG A 85 4.74 -5.78 -0.85
C ARG A 85 3.59 -4.78 -0.80
N ILE A 86 2.56 -5.05 0.00
CA ILE A 86 1.36 -4.22 0.10
C ILE A 86 1.70 -2.84 0.68
N VAL A 87 2.36 -2.81 1.85
CA VAL A 87 2.75 -1.56 2.51
C VAL A 87 3.75 -0.78 1.66
N GLY A 88 4.72 -1.47 1.04
CA GLY A 88 5.70 -0.85 0.14
C GLY A 88 5.05 -0.17 -1.05
N ALA A 89 4.02 -0.79 -1.66
CA ALA A 89 3.28 -0.19 -2.76
C ALA A 89 2.58 1.12 -2.34
N GLU A 90 1.99 1.15 -1.14
CA GLU A 90 1.34 2.35 -0.60
C GLU A 90 2.36 3.47 -0.33
N VAL A 91 3.49 3.14 0.28
CA VAL A 91 4.58 4.11 0.52
C VAL A 91 5.02 4.74 -0.80
N LEU A 92 5.17 3.95 -1.88
CA LEU A 92 5.52 4.47 -3.19
C LEU A 92 4.41 5.35 -3.79
N SER A 93 3.15 4.97 -3.62
CA SER A 93 1.99 5.77 -4.04
C SER A 93 1.98 7.13 -3.36
N THR A 94 2.10 7.14 -2.04
CA THR A 94 2.15 8.35 -1.22
C THR A 94 3.35 9.23 -1.59
N ARG A 95 4.55 8.65 -1.78
CA ARG A 95 5.73 9.40 -2.23
C ARG A 95 5.52 10.07 -3.59
N ARG A 96 4.92 9.37 -4.55
CA ARG A 96 4.58 9.96 -5.87
C ARG A 96 3.60 11.11 -5.72
N ARG A 97 2.55 10.95 -4.90
CA ARG A 97 1.55 11.99 -4.65
C ARG A 97 2.18 13.23 -4.01
N VAL A 98 2.99 13.06 -2.96
CA VAL A 98 3.71 14.16 -2.30
C VAL A 98 4.62 14.88 -3.30
N ARG A 99 5.33 14.13 -4.15
CA ARG A 99 6.21 14.73 -5.17
C ARG A 99 5.41 15.54 -6.20
N ALA A 100 4.28 15.04 -6.66
CA ALA A 100 3.41 15.76 -7.60
C ALA A 100 2.86 17.04 -6.95
N LEU A 101 2.39 16.96 -5.70
CA LEU A 101 1.88 18.12 -4.97
C LEU A 101 2.95 19.20 -4.85
N ARG A 102 4.14 18.85 -4.36
CA ARG A 102 5.24 19.80 -4.15
C ARG A 102 5.81 20.38 -5.43
N ARG A 103 5.98 19.58 -6.48
CA ARG A 103 6.71 20.02 -7.68
C ARG A 103 5.81 20.61 -8.76
N HIS A 104 4.51 20.33 -8.71
CA HIS A 104 3.61 20.72 -9.79
C HIS A 104 2.41 21.49 -9.28
N TRP A 105 1.64 20.91 -8.35
CA TRP A 105 0.37 21.52 -7.96
C TRP A 105 0.54 22.78 -7.12
N ILE A 106 1.39 22.75 -6.09
CA ILE A 106 1.61 23.93 -5.23
C ILE A 106 2.13 25.11 -6.06
N PRO A 107 3.22 24.99 -6.84
CA PRO A 107 3.72 26.12 -7.64
C PRO A 107 2.69 26.64 -8.66
N ARG A 108 1.89 25.74 -9.26
CA ARG A 108 0.84 26.13 -10.20
C ARG A 108 -0.26 26.94 -9.53
N LEU A 109 -0.66 26.54 -8.32
CA LEU A 109 -1.67 27.24 -7.53
C LEU A 109 -1.15 28.59 -7.04
N GLU A 110 0.10 28.67 -6.60
CA GLU A 110 0.75 29.93 -6.22
C GLU A 110 0.83 30.90 -7.41
N THR A 111 1.19 30.42 -8.60
CA THR A 111 1.21 31.24 -9.82
C THR A 111 -0.19 31.73 -10.20
N ALA A 112 -1.22 30.89 -10.04
CA ALA A 112 -2.59 31.27 -10.30
C ALA A 112 -3.08 32.32 -9.29
N LEU A 113 -2.74 32.17 -8.01
CA LEU A 113 -3.05 33.12 -6.96
C LEU A 113 -2.44 34.50 -7.26
N ALA A 114 -1.13 34.55 -7.52
CA ALA A 114 -0.43 35.80 -7.83
C ALA A 114 -1.03 36.54 -9.05
N ARG A 115 -1.52 35.79 -10.05
CA ARG A 115 -2.20 36.38 -11.21
C ARG A 115 -3.53 37.01 -10.84
N VAL A 116 -4.32 36.34 -10.00
CA VAL A 116 -5.61 36.87 -9.54
C VAL A 116 -5.39 38.11 -8.67
N GLU A 117 -4.41 38.08 -7.77
CA GLU A 117 -4.04 39.23 -6.94
C GLU A 117 -3.67 40.45 -7.80
N LEU A 118 -2.79 40.28 -8.80
CA LEU A 118 -2.42 41.38 -9.70
C LEU A 118 -3.61 41.93 -10.49
N ALA A 119 -4.53 41.06 -10.94
CA ALA A 119 -5.71 41.49 -11.67
C ALA A 119 -6.67 42.30 -10.78
N LEU A 120 -6.78 41.94 -9.50
CA LEU A 120 -7.58 42.69 -8.52
C LEU A 120 -6.95 44.05 -8.25
N GLU A 121 -5.65 44.11 -8.00
CA GLU A 121 -4.91 45.38 -7.79
C GLU A 121 -5.09 46.33 -8.98
N GLN A 122 -5.00 45.80 -10.20
CA GLN A 122 -5.23 46.57 -11.43
C GLN A 122 -6.67 47.11 -11.52
N SER A 123 -7.67 46.26 -11.24
CA SER A 123 -9.08 46.68 -11.24
C SER A 123 -9.36 47.76 -10.19
N GLU A 124 -8.77 47.64 -9.00
CA GLU A 124 -8.90 48.63 -7.94
C GLU A 124 -8.24 49.97 -8.32
N HIS A 125 -7.09 49.91 -8.98
CA HIS A 125 -6.41 51.11 -9.50
C HIS A 125 -7.28 51.82 -10.54
N GLU A 126 -7.83 51.08 -11.51
CA GLU A 126 -8.72 51.63 -12.53
C GLU A 126 -9.98 52.26 -11.93
N ASP A 127 -10.58 51.61 -10.93
CA ASP A 127 -11.73 52.14 -10.20
C ASP A 127 -11.39 53.43 -9.44
N ALA A 128 -10.23 53.49 -8.79
CA ALA A 128 -9.78 54.69 -8.09
C ALA A 128 -9.56 55.87 -9.05
N VAL A 129 -9.00 55.62 -10.24
CA VAL A 129 -8.83 56.65 -11.29
C VAL A 129 -10.20 57.12 -11.79
N ARG A 130 -11.12 56.20 -12.10
CA ARG A 130 -12.49 56.54 -12.53
C ARG A 130 -13.21 57.42 -11.51
N ARG A 131 -13.13 57.07 -10.22
CA ARG A 131 -13.74 57.87 -9.13
C ARG A 131 -13.11 59.26 -9.02
N ARG A 132 -11.79 59.36 -9.17
CA ARG A 132 -11.07 60.65 -9.11
C ARG A 132 -11.49 61.58 -10.24
N TRP A 133 -11.58 61.08 -11.47
CA TRP A 133 -12.03 61.89 -12.62
C TRP A 133 -13.48 62.33 -12.47
N ALA A 134 -14.38 61.43 -12.05
CA ALA A 134 -15.77 61.80 -11.77
C ALA A 134 -15.86 62.95 -10.74
N ALA A 135 -15.09 62.88 -9.64
CA ALA A 135 -15.04 63.93 -8.64
C ALA A 135 -14.50 65.27 -9.19
N GLN A 136 -13.48 65.24 -10.06
CA GLN A 136 -12.95 66.44 -10.71
C GLN A 136 -13.98 67.09 -11.64
N THR A 137 -14.65 66.30 -12.47
CA THR A 137 -15.71 66.81 -13.37
C THR A 137 -16.88 67.42 -12.61
N LEU A 138 -17.27 66.85 -11.47
CA LEU A 138 -18.30 67.43 -10.60
C LEU A 138 -17.85 68.75 -9.96
N ALA A 139 -16.58 68.85 -9.54
CA ALA A 139 -16.02 70.07 -8.97
C ALA A 139 -15.89 71.21 -10.01
N GLU A 140 -15.63 70.88 -11.27
CA GLU A 140 -15.60 71.86 -12.38
C GLU A 140 -17.01 72.28 -12.79
N GLY A 141 -17.97 71.35 -12.86
CA GLY A 141 -19.38 71.65 -13.13
C GLY A 141 -20.05 72.48 -12.02
N GLY A 142 -19.65 72.30 -10.75
CA GLY A 142 -20.12 73.12 -9.64
C GLY A 142 -19.56 74.54 -9.61
N ARG A 143 -18.34 74.76 -10.12
CA ARG A 143 -17.74 76.10 -10.22
C ARG A 143 -18.33 76.94 -11.36
N GLY A 144 -18.83 76.30 -12.41
CA GLY A 144 -19.55 77.00 -13.49
C GLY A 144 -21.02 77.31 -13.18
N ALA A 145 -21.55 76.88 -12.03
CA ALA A 145 -22.91 77.16 -11.58
C ALA A 145 -22.98 78.26 -10.49
N ASP A 146 -21.82 78.71 -9.98
CA ASP A 146 -21.66 79.77 -8.96
C ASP A 146 -21.15 81.11 -9.56
N GLU A 147 -21.12 81.22 -10.90
CA GLU A 147 -20.82 82.44 -11.68
C GLU A 147 -22.09 82.92 -12.42
#